data_AF-A0A268BLV6-F1
#
_entry.id   AF-A0A268BLV6-F1
#
_cell.length_a   1.000
_cell.length_b   1.000
_cell.length_c   1.000
_cell.angle_alpha   90.00
_cell.angle_beta   90.00
_cell.angle_gamma   90.00
#
_symmetry.space_group_name_H-M   'P 1'
#
loop_
_entity.id
_entity.type
_entity.pdbx_description
1 polymer ?
#
loop_
_entity_poly.entity_id
_entity_poly.type
_entity_poly.pdbx_seq_one_letter_code
_entity_poly.pdbx_strand_id
1 'polypeptide(L)'
;MDKIYMNQLRFYGYHGLFPEENKLGQRFMVDAVLELDLSPAGESDDMTQSIHYGQAYEVIKDVVEGRAKNLIEAVAEDIAKQLFEAFPLLEACTVKVTKPDPPIAGHYESVAVEIRRERP
;
A
#
# COMPACT_ATOMS: atom_id res chain seq x y z
N MET A 1 6.36 6.90 -17.98
CA MET A 1 5.63 7.20 -16.75
C MET A 1 6.63 7.14 -15.62
N ASP A 2 6.78 8.26 -14.92
CA ASP A 2 7.73 8.40 -13.83
C ASP A 2 7.14 7.80 -12.56
N LYS A 3 7.97 7.59 -11.54
CA LYS A 3 7.61 6.77 -10.38
C LYS A 3 8.08 7.38 -9.07
N ILE A 4 7.18 7.37 -8.09
CA ILE A 4 7.50 7.53 -6.67
C ILE A 4 7.46 6.15 -6.02
N TYR A 5 8.54 5.79 -5.33
CA TYR A 5 8.68 4.50 -4.64
C TYR A 5 8.52 4.66 -3.14
N MET A 6 7.69 3.81 -2.54
CA MET A 6 7.51 3.67 -1.10
C MET A 6 7.81 2.23 -0.72
N ASN A 7 9.00 1.99 -0.16
CA ASN A 7 9.53 0.64 0.00
C ASN A 7 9.40 0.15 1.44
N GLN A 8 8.90 -1.07 1.60
CA GLN A 8 8.91 -1.82 2.86
C GLN A 8 8.32 -1.04 4.04
N LEU A 9 7.23 -0.32 3.82
CA LEU A 9 6.48 0.37 4.88
C LEU A 9 5.95 -0.67 5.85
N ARG A 10 6.20 -0.51 7.15
CA ARG A 10 5.85 -1.53 8.17
C ARG A 10 4.75 -1.01 9.08
N PHE A 11 3.73 -1.83 9.25
CA PHE A 11 2.56 -1.54 10.07
C PHE A 11 2.20 -2.75 10.93
N TYR A 12 1.45 -2.51 12.00
CA TYR A 12 0.82 -3.57 12.76
C TYR A 12 -0.68 -3.56 12.49
N GLY A 13 -1.20 -4.66 11.95
CA GLY A 13 -2.58 -4.78 11.53
C GLY A 13 -3.25 -6.02 12.08
N TYR A 14 -4.57 -6.04 12.02
CA TYR A 14 -5.40 -7.14 12.50
C TYR A 14 -6.12 -7.84 11.35
N HIS A 15 -5.47 -7.95 10.18
CA HIS A 15 -6.04 -8.66 9.04
C HIS A 15 -5.70 -10.16 9.10
N GLY A 16 -6.63 -10.99 8.67
CA GLY A 16 -6.47 -12.43 8.64
C GLY A 16 -7.79 -13.16 8.49
N LEU A 17 -7.72 -14.32 7.88
CA LEU A 17 -8.88 -15.18 7.67
C LEU A 17 -9.28 -15.86 8.99
N PHE A 18 -8.29 -16.20 9.83
CA PHE A 18 -8.53 -16.89 11.08
C PHE A 18 -8.86 -15.90 12.21
N PRO A 19 -9.84 -16.21 13.08
CA PRO A 19 -10.21 -15.34 14.21
C PRO A 19 -9.04 -14.96 15.11
N GLU A 20 -8.07 -15.86 15.29
CA GLU A 20 -6.87 -15.65 16.09
C GLU A 20 -5.98 -14.55 15.50
N GLU A 21 -5.90 -14.44 14.17
CA GLU A 21 -5.14 -13.39 13.49
C GLU A 21 -5.74 -12.01 13.74
N ASN A 22 -7.08 -11.92 13.68
CA ASN A 22 -7.79 -10.66 13.94
C ASN A 22 -7.76 -10.26 15.42
N LYS A 23 -7.46 -11.20 16.32
CA LYS A 23 -7.32 -10.94 17.77
C LYS A 23 -5.89 -10.57 18.16
N LEU A 24 -4.91 -11.33 17.67
CA LEU A 24 -3.50 -11.12 18.02
C LEU A 24 -2.89 -9.99 17.20
N GLY A 25 -3.24 -9.90 15.93
CA GLY A 25 -2.58 -9.01 14.97
C GLY A 25 -1.20 -9.53 14.58
N GLN A 26 -0.62 -8.87 13.57
CA GLN A 26 0.73 -9.17 13.09
C GLN A 26 1.29 -8.02 12.27
N ARG A 27 2.56 -8.14 11.88
CA ARG A 27 3.21 -7.19 10.98
C ARG A 27 2.70 -7.36 9.55
N PHE A 28 2.49 -6.23 8.89
CA PHE A 28 2.29 -6.15 7.44
C PHE A 28 3.38 -5.24 6.87
N MET A 29 3.88 -5.59 5.69
CA MET A 29 4.76 -4.70 4.93
C MET A 29 4.08 -4.31 3.63
N VAL A 30 4.16 -3.05 3.27
CA VAL A 30 3.61 -2.54 2.01
C VAL A 30 4.74 -1.93 1.18
N ASP A 31 4.83 -2.35 -0.07
CA ASP A 31 5.52 -1.60 -1.11
C ASP A 31 4.47 -0.93 -2.01
N ALA A 32 4.66 0.35 -2.31
CA ALA A 32 3.81 1.08 -3.24
C ALA A 32 4.66 1.80 -4.30
N VAL A 33 4.26 1.68 -5.56
CA VAL A 33 4.81 2.44 -6.68
C VAL A 33 3.69 3.31 -7.21
N LEU A 34 3.86 4.63 -7.13
CA LEU A 34 2.92 5.61 -7.65
C LEU A 34 3.44 6.11 -8.99
N GLU A 35 2.65 5.95 -10.05
CA GLU A 35 3.01 6.33 -11.41
C GLU A 35 2.25 7.61 -11.82
N LEU A 36 3.00 8.63 -12.24
CA LEU A 36 2.53 9.94 -12.69
C LEU A 36 3.62 10.62 -13.55
N ASP A 37 3.28 11.71 -14.24
CA ASP A 37 4.28 12.59 -14.84
C ASP A 37 4.94 13.46 -13.77
N LEU A 38 6.26 13.33 -13.59
CA LEU A 38 7.02 14.13 -12.63
C LEU A 38 7.72 15.32 -13.28
N SER A 39 7.64 15.48 -14.61
CA SER A 39 8.31 16.57 -15.32
C SER A 39 7.86 17.97 -14.85
N PRO A 40 6.56 18.27 -14.61
CA PRO A 40 6.15 19.61 -14.20
C PRO A 40 6.68 19.98 -12.81
N ALA A 41 6.69 19.02 -11.87
CA ALA A 41 7.28 19.23 -10.55
C ALA A 41 8.80 19.38 -10.62
N GLY A 42 9.48 18.58 -11.46
CA GLY A 42 10.94 18.64 -11.63
C GLY A 42 11.44 19.95 -12.24
N GLU A 43 10.64 20.59 -13.10
CA GLU A 43 10.97 21.89 -13.70
C GLU A 43 10.64 23.08 -12.79
N SER A 44 9.54 22.99 -12.04
CA SER A 44 9.02 24.12 -11.26
C SER A 44 9.42 24.11 -9.78
N ASP A 45 9.85 22.97 -9.24
CA ASP A 45 10.05 22.75 -7.80
C ASP A 45 8.78 23.02 -6.95
N ASP A 46 7.60 22.84 -7.55
CA ASP A 46 6.30 23.03 -6.90
C ASP A 46 5.67 21.69 -6.47
N MET A 47 5.49 21.49 -5.17
CA MET A 47 4.86 20.29 -4.60
C MET A 47 3.39 20.11 -5.03
N THR A 48 2.71 21.16 -5.50
CA THR A 48 1.34 21.03 -6.03
C THR A 48 1.28 20.26 -7.35
N GLN A 49 2.43 20.06 -8.01
CA GLN A 49 2.57 19.33 -9.27
C GLN A 49 3.03 17.87 -9.09
N SER A 50 3.08 17.35 -7.85
CA SER A 50 3.45 15.96 -7.58
C SER A 50 2.62 15.39 -6.41
N ILE A 51 2.92 14.17 -5.98
CA ILE A 51 2.27 13.52 -4.85
C ILE A 51 3.17 13.60 -3.62
N HIS A 52 2.65 14.17 -2.53
CA HIS A 52 3.35 14.21 -1.26
C HIS A 52 3.40 12.81 -0.63
N TYR A 53 4.54 12.13 -0.74
CA TYR A 53 4.72 10.75 -0.24
C TYR A 53 4.43 10.58 1.26
N GLY A 54 4.63 11.62 2.08
CA GLY A 54 4.20 11.59 3.49
C GLY A 54 2.68 11.49 3.68
N GLN A 55 1.87 12.08 2.79
CA GLN A 55 0.41 11.93 2.83
C GLN A 55 0.01 10.55 2.29
N ALA A 56 0.68 10.07 1.24
CA ALA A 56 0.47 8.71 0.74
C ALA A 56 0.79 7.65 1.82
N TYR A 57 1.80 7.90 2.66
CA TYR A 57 2.12 7.03 3.79
C TYR A 57 0.96 6.96 4.80
N GLU A 58 0.38 8.10 5.19
CA GLU A 58 -0.77 8.10 6.10
C GLU A 58 -1.99 7.40 5.48
N VAL A 59 -2.26 7.59 4.17
CA VAL A 59 -3.33 6.86 3.47
C VAL A 59 -3.13 5.35 3.54
N ILE A 60 -1.91 4.87 3.27
CA ILE A 60 -1.59 3.44 3.36
C ILE A 60 -1.73 2.93 4.80
N LYS A 61 -1.21 3.69 5.77
CA LYS A 61 -1.27 3.37 7.19
C LYS A 61 -2.71 3.23 7.67
N ASP A 62 -3.58 4.18 7.32
CA ASP A 62 -4.98 4.18 7.72
C ASP A 62 -5.73 2.93 7.23
N VAL A 63 -5.37 2.42 6.05
CA VAL A 63 -5.95 1.18 5.53
C VAL A 63 -5.42 -0.06 6.28
N VAL A 64 -4.11 -0.11 6.56
CA VAL A 64 -3.47 -1.29 7.17
C VAL A 64 -3.70 -1.39 8.69
N GLU A 65 -3.75 -0.25 9.39
CA GLU A 65 -4.03 -0.19 10.83
C GLU A 65 -5.53 -0.05 11.13
N GLY A 66 -6.34 0.14 10.09
CA GLY A 66 -7.78 0.32 10.17
C GLY A 66 -8.57 -0.98 10.34
N ARG A 67 -9.77 -1.02 9.74
CA ARG A 67 -10.70 -2.14 9.89
C ARG A 67 -10.09 -3.43 9.37
N ALA A 68 -10.10 -4.46 10.22
CA ALA A 68 -9.70 -5.82 9.87
C ALA A 68 -10.41 -6.35 8.62
N LYS A 69 -9.65 -7.07 7.79
CA LYS A 69 -10.10 -7.72 6.56
C LYS A 69 -9.58 -9.14 6.57
N ASN A 70 -10.25 -10.04 5.85
CA ASN A 70 -9.85 -11.44 5.81
C ASN A 70 -8.68 -11.71 4.86
N LEU A 71 -8.52 -10.87 3.82
CA LEU A 71 -7.64 -11.11 2.68
C LEU A 71 -6.66 -9.96 2.51
N ILE A 72 -5.39 -10.25 2.20
CA ILE A 72 -4.38 -9.22 1.88
C ILE A 72 -4.63 -8.61 0.49
N GLU A 73 -5.35 -9.31 -0.38
CA GLU A 73 -5.90 -8.81 -1.64
C GLU A 73 -6.86 -7.65 -1.40
N ALA A 74 -7.75 -7.78 -0.41
CA ALA A 74 -8.70 -6.73 -0.05
C ALA A 74 -8.02 -5.55 0.68
N VAL A 75 -6.88 -5.78 1.32
CA VAL A 75 -6.03 -4.71 1.85
C VAL A 75 -5.39 -3.94 0.69
N ALA A 76 -4.74 -4.65 -0.25
CA ALA A 76 -4.10 -4.05 -1.41
C ALA A 76 -5.09 -3.26 -2.28
N GLU A 77 -6.29 -3.81 -2.54
CA GLU A 77 -7.33 -3.15 -3.34
C GLU A 77 -7.79 -1.84 -2.72
N ASP A 78 -7.99 -1.83 -1.41
CA ASP A 78 -8.45 -0.63 -0.70
C ASP A 78 -7.34 0.42 -0.59
N ILE A 79 -6.07 0.00 -0.43
CA ILE A 79 -4.94 0.92 -0.55
C ILE A 79 -4.97 1.60 -1.92
N ALA A 80 -5.04 0.82 -3.01
CA ALA A 80 -5.07 1.38 -4.36
C ALA A 80 -6.25 2.34 -4.55
N LYS A 81 -7.45 1.94 -4.11
CA LYS A 81 -8.65 2.78 -4.17
C LYS A 81 -8.47 4.10 -3.42
N GLN A 82 -8.02 4.06 -2.16
CA GLN A 82 -7.83 5.24 -1.33
C GLN A 82 -6.73 6.17 -1.87
N LEU A 83 -5.66 5.61 -2.44
CA LEU A 83 -4.64 6.39 -3.13
C LEU A 83 -5.22 7.14 -4.34
N PHE A 84 -6.06 6.50 -5.16
CA PHE A 84 -6.74 7.20 -6.26
C PHE A 84 -7.76 8.25 -5.77
N GLU A 85 -8.46 8.00 -4.66
CA GLU A 85 -9.37 8.99 -4.09
C GLU A 85 -8.62 10.22 -3.56
N ALA A 86 -7.46 10.00 -2.92
CA ALA A 86 -6.65 11.07 -2.34
C ALA A 86 -5.81 11.86 -3.36
N PHE A 87 -5.37 11.22 -4.45
CA PHE A 87 -4.40 11.81 -5.38
C PHE A 87 -4.94 11.85 -6.83
N PRO A 88 -5.50 13.00 -7.27
CA PRO A 88 -5.98 13.17 -8.64
C PRO A 88 -4.89 13.02 -9.71
N LEU A 89 -3.64 13.40 -9.39
CA LEU A 89 -2.49 13.28 -10.30
C LEU A 89 -1.99 11.84 -10.50
N LEU A 90 -2.45 10.89 -9.66
CA LEU A 90 -2.05 9.49 -9.76
C LEU A 90 -2.71 8.84 -10.97
N GLU A 91 -1.91 8.35 -11.91
CA GLU A 91 -2.39 7.68 -13.13
C GLU A 91 -2.46 6.16 -12.96
N ALA A 92 -1.46 5.57 -12.28
CA ALA A 92 -1.48 4.17 -11.90
C ALA A 92 -0.74 3.94 -10.58
N CYS A 93 -1.04 2.83 -9.91
CA CYS A 93 -0.26 2.37 -8.78
C CYS A 93 -0.09 0.86 -8.77
N THR A 94 1.09 0.42 -8.32
CA THR A 94 1.35 -0.97 -7.94
C THR A 94 1.45 -1.05 -6.43
N VAL A 95 0.68 -1.94 -5.82
CA VAL A 95 0.65 -2.15 -4.37
C VAL A 95 0.97 -3.61 -4.08
N LYS A 96 2.02 -3.84 -3.31
CA LYS A 96 2.39 -5.16 -2.80
C LYS A 96 2.17 -5.20 -1.30
N VAL A 97 1.38 -6.15 -0.83
CA VAL A 97 1.15 -6.39 0.60
C VAL A 97 1.82 -7.70 0.97
N THR A 98 2.82 -7.61 1.84
CA THR A 98 3.63 -8.73 2.32
C THR A 98 3.29 -9.04 3.77
N LYS A 99 3.10 -10.32 4.06
CA LYS A 99 2.88 -10.88 5.39
C LYS A 99 4.11 -11.72 5.75
N PRO A 100 5.01 -11.22 6.62
CA PRO A 100 6.20 -11.96 7.03
C PRO A 100 5.88 -13.16 7.92
N ASP A 101 4.85 -13.04 8.77
CA ASP A 101 4.56 -13.99 9.85
C ASP A 101 3.17 -14.65 9.72
N PRO A 102 2.74 -15.14 8.54
CA PRO A 102 1.46 -15.83 8.41
C PRO A 102 1.46 -17.11 9.27
N PRO A 103 0.29 -17.63 9.67
CA PRO A 103 0.17 -18.85 10.47
C PRO A 103 0.40 -20.11 9.61
N ILE A 104 1.53 -20.18 8.91
CA ILE A 104 1.96 -21.32 8.12
C ILE A 104 3.07 -22.04 8.89
N ALA A 105 2.84 -23.30 9.24
CA ALA A 105 3.86 -24.15 9.86
C ALA A 105 4.92 -24.55 8.81
N GLY A 106 6.01 -23.80 8.74
CA GLY A 106 7.10 -24.04 7.80
C GLY A 106 8.23 -23.02 7.95
N HIS A 107 9.21 -23.11 7.04
CA HIS A 107 10.33 -22.17 6.97
C HIS A 107 10.25 -21.40 5.65
N TYR A 108 10.14 -20.08 5.74
CA TYR A 108 10.04 -19.16 4.61
C TYR A 108 10.40 -17.75 5.10
N GLU A 109 10.56 -16.82 4.17
CA GLU A 109 10.82 -15.41 4.50
C GLU A 109 9.51 -14.62 4.65
N SER A 110 8.58 -14.76 3.70
CA SER A 110 7.27 -14.12 3.74
C SER A 110 6.34 -14.66 2.63
N VAL A 111 5.07 -14.26 2.67
CA VAL A 111 4.12 -14.39 1.56
C VAL A 111 3.60 -13.00 1.16
N ALA A 112 3.21 -12.81 -0.11
CA ALA A 112 2.71 -11.51 -0.56
C ALA A 112 1.72 -11.63 -1.71
N VAL A 113 0.91 -10.57 -1.89
CA VAL A 113 0.15 -10.29 -3.11
C VAL A 113 0.62 -8.97 -3.70
N GLU A 114 0.56 -8.85 -5.01
CA GLU A 114 0.84 -7.60 -5.72
C GLU A 114 -0.27 -7.35 -6.74
N ILE A 115 -0.80 -6.14 -6.74
CA ILE A 115 -1.78 -5.68 -7.71
C ILE A 115 -1.28 -4.43 -8.40
N ARG A 116 -1.65 -4.27 -9.67
CA ARG A 116 -1.55 -3.00 -10.38
C ARG A 116 -2.95 -2.52 -10.76
N ARG A 117 -3.21 -1.24 -10.53
CA ARG A 117 -4.46 -0.56 -10.92
C ARG A 117 -4.09 0.73 -11.66
N GLU A 118 -4.90 1.10 -12.63
CA GLU A 118 -4.73 2.32 -13.43
C GLU A 118 -6.09 2.99 -13.60
N ARG A 119 -6.10 4.31 -13.75
CA ARG A 119 -7.34 5.03 -14.10
C ARG A 119 -7.74 4.67 -15.54
N PRO A 120 -9.04 4.45 -15.80
CA PRO A 120 -9.55 4.24 -17.15
C PRO A 120 -9.49 5.49 -18.03
#